data_AF-A0A7W7L8F6-F1
#
_entry.id   AF-A0A7W7L8F6-F1
#
_cell.length_a   1.000
_cell.length_b   1.000
_cell.length_c   1.000
_cell.angle_alpha   90.00
_cell.angle_beta   90.00
_cell.angle_gamma   90.00
#
_symmetry.space_group_name_H-M   'P 1'
#
loop_
_entity.id
_entity.type
_entity.pdbx_description
1 polymer ?
#
loop_
_entity_poly.entity_id
_entity_poly.type
_entity_poly.pdbx_seq_one_letter_code
_entity_poly.pdbx_strand_id
1 'polypeptide(L)' 'MTGLPLGGADVERARESVGGAAEVAEQVGGTAGRQVLEAARDAFDDALTTTAYVSAAIVVAVALLTVRLVPRGFRTTGSR' A
#
# COMPACT_ATOMS: atom_id res chain seq x y z
N MET A 1 6.69 0.54 14.97
CA MET A 1 7.12 1.79 15.65
C MET A 1 7.19 1.64 17.18
N THR A 2 7.80 0.58 17.70
CA THR A 2 8.13 0.44 19.12
C THR A 2 9.65 0.36 19.21
N GLY A 3 10.31 1.43 19.64
CA GLY A 3 11.77 1.53 19.67
C GLY A 3 12.37 2.80 19.05
N LEU A 4 11.56 3.70 18.49
CA LEU A 4 12.04 5.00 18.02
C LEU A 4 12.17 5.98 19.18
N PRO A 5 13.24 6.80 19.25
CA PRO A 5 13.46 7.77 20.33
C PRO A 5 12.58 9.02 20.13
N LEU A 6 11.26 8.83 20.11
CA LEU A 6 10.26 9.88 19.90
C LEU A 6 9.36 10.03 21.14
N GLY A 7 9.00 11.28 21.45
CA GLY A 7 7.97 11.60 22.44
C GLY A 7 6.55 11.40 21.90
N GLY A 8 5.57 11.23 22.78
CA GLY A 8 4.21 10.77 22.42
C GLY A 8 3.48 11.57 21.34
N ALA A 9 3.61 12.90 21.30
CA ALA A 9 2.96 13.72 20.28
C ALA A 9 3.60 13.55 18.88
N ASP A 10 4.92 13.32 18.84
CA ASP A 10 5.66 13.12 17.59
C ASP A 10 5.45 11.71 17.04
N VAL A 11 5.23 10.74 17.93
CA VAL A 11 4.82 9.38 17.54
C VAL A 11 3.46 9.41 16.84
N GLU A 12 2.50 10.15 17.38
CA GLU A 12 1.14 10.19 16.80
C GLU A 12 1.16 10.87 15.43
N ARG A 13 1.87 12.00 15.32
CA ARG A 13 2.02 12.73 14.05
C ARG A 13 2.78 11.91 12.99
N ALA A 14 3.81 11.16 13.40
CA ALA A 14 4.54 10.27 12.50
C ALA A 14 3.75 9.02 12.07
N ARG A 15 2.77 8.60 12.86
CA ARG A 15 1.89 7.46 12.51
C ARG A 15 0.74 7.85 11.59
N GLU A 16 0.30 9.10 11.64
CA GLU A 16 -0.84 9.57 10.85
C GLU A 16 -0.56 9.53 9.34
N SER A 17 0.65 9.87 8.92
CA SER A 17 1.03 9.83 7.51
C SER A 17 2.55 9.80 7.30
N VAL A 18 2.99 9.38 6.11
CA VAL A 18 4.40 9.46 5.69
C VAL A 18 4.88 10.93 5.66
N GLY A 19 4.01 11.87 5.30
CA GLY A 19 4.32 13.30 5.33
C GLY A 19 4.57 13.82 6.75
N GLY A 20 3.69 13.47 7.70
CA GLY A 20 3.88 13.78 9.12
C GLY A 20 5.14 13.11 9.71
N ALA A 21 5.47 11.90 9.26
CA ALA A 21 6.71 11.24 9.64
C ALA A 21 7.96 11.94 9.11
N ALA A 22 7.92 12.48 7.89
CA ALA A 22 9.01 13.26 7.31
C ALA A 22 9.24 14.58 8.06
N GLU A 23 8.15 15.27 8.42
CA GLU A 23 8.21 16.52 9.18
C GLU A 23 8.76 16.31 10.60
N VAL A 24 8.36 15.22 11.27
CA VAL A 24 8.95 14.79 12.55
C VAL A 24 10.42 14.39 12.38
N ALA A 25 10.78 13.69 11.30
CA ALA A 25 12.15 13.30 11.02
C ALA A 25 13.08 14.51 10.81
N GLU A 26 12.60 15.57 10.15
CA GLU A 26 13.33 16.83 9.99
C GLU A 26 13.50 17.57 11.32
N GLN A 27 12.46 17.61 12.17
CA GLN A 27 12.53 18.24 13.48
C GLN A 27 13.49 17.52 14.44
N VAL A 28 13.48 16.19 14.42
CA VAL A 28 14.37 15.36 15.26
C VAL A 28 15.80 15.39 14.73
N GLY A 29 15.95 15.36 13.40
CA GLY A 29 17.24 15.37 12.74
C GLY A 29 18.12 14.14 13.01
N GLY A 30 19.30 14.15 12.40
CA GLY A 30 20.32 13.12 12.61
C GLY A 30 19.87 11.70 12.29
N THR A 31 20.48 10.72 12.97
CA THR A 31 20.22 9.29 12.77
C THR A 31 18.83 8.88 13.23
N ALA A 32 18.30 9.50 14.29
CA ALA A 32 16.98 9.22 14.83
C ALA A 32 15.88 9.60 13.83
N GLY A 33 15.93 10.81 13.26
CA GLY A 33 14.96 11.24 12.23
C GLY A 33 14.99 10.34 11.00
N ARG A 34 16.19 9.93 10.56
CA ARG A 34 16.35 8.96 9.45
C ARG A 34 15.63 7.64 9.71
N GLN A 35 15.74 7.09 10.92
CA GLN A 35 15.07 5.83 11.29
C GLN A 35 13.54 5.96 11.32
N VAL A 36 13.02 7.12 11.73
CA VAL A 36 11.58 7.39 11.71
C VAL A 36 11.05 7.37 10.28
N LEU A 37 11.72 8.08 9.38
CA LEU A 37 11.32 8.17 7.98
C LEU A 37 11.44 6.82 7.25
N GLU A 38 12.49 6.06 7.52
CA GLU A 38 12.71 4.72 6.97
C GLU A 38 11.59 3.76 7.41
N ALA A 39 11.26 3.75 8.71
CA ALA A 39 10.17 2.94 9.23
C ALA A 39 8.78 3.33 8.66
N ALA A 40 8.55 4.62 8.41
CA ALA A 40 7.30 5.09 7.81
C ALA A 40 7.17 4.69 6.33
N ARG A 41 8.27 4.72 5.58
CA ARG A 41 8.32 4.28 4.18
C ARG A 41 8.10 2.78 4.04
N ASP A 42 8.78 1.98 4.85
CA ASP A 42 8.61 0.53 4.84
C ASP A 42 7.16 0.12 5.10
N ALA A 43 6.51 0.76 6.08
CA ALA A 43 5.10 0.49 6.37
C ALA A 43 4.16 0.87 5.22
N PHE A 44 4.46 1.96 4.50
CA PHE A 44 3.68 2.41 3.36
C PHE A 44 3.83 1.46 2.16
N ASP A 45 5.07 1.05 1.86
CA ASP A 45 5.36 0.12 0.77
C ASP A 45 4.71 -1.24 1.01
N ASP A 46 4.71 -1.73 2.26
CA ASP A 46 4.06 -3.00 2.62
C ASP A 46 2.53 -2.93 2.48
N ALA A 47 1.93 -1.81 2.88
CA ALA A 47 0.50 -1.57 2.71
C ALA A 47 0.09 -1.50 1.22
N LEU A 48 0.85 -0.78 0.38
CA LEU A 48 0.60 -0.75 -1.06
C LEU A 48 0.78 -2.11 -1.69
N THR A 49 1.84 -2.81 -1.33
CA THR A 49 2.15 -4.14 -1.87
C THR A 49 1.03 -5.12 -1.54
N THR A 50 0.53 -5.11 -0.31
CA THR A 50 -0.62 -5.93 0.11
C THR A 50 -1.87 -5.61 -0.72
N THR A 51 -2.19 -4.32 -0.88
CA THR A 51 -3.37 -3.87 -1.65
C THR A 51 -3.25 -4.23 -3.14
N ALA A 52 -2.03 -4.13 -3.69
CA ALA A 52 -1.72 -4.49 -5.06
C ALA A 52 -1.91 -6.01 -5.28
N TYR A 53 -1.42 -6.85 -4.35
CA TYR A 53 -1.64 -8.30 -4.41
C TYR A 53 -3.11 -8.66 -4.38
N VAL A 54 -3.91 -8.02 -3.52
CA VAL A 54 -5.36 -8.22 -3.46
C VAL A 54 -6.02 -7.85 -4.80
N SER A 55 -5.67 -6.70 -5.36
CA SER A 55 -6.20 -6.25 -6.65
C SER A 55 -5.83 -7.21 -7.78
N ALA A 56 -4.57 -7.64 -7.82
CA ALA A 56 -4.11 -8.63 -8.79
C ALA A 56 -4.86 -9.97 -8.66
N ALA A 57 -5.08 -10.44 -7.44
CA ALA A 57 -5.84 -11.67 -7.17
C ALA A 57 -7.29 -11.58 -7.68
N ILE A 58 -7.95 -10.43 -7.50
CA ILE A 58 -9.30 -10.18 -8.02
C ILE A 58 -9.30 -10.26 -9.55
N VAL A 59 -8.36 -9.60 -10.22
CA VAL A 59 -8.25 -9.62 -11.68
C VAL A 59 -8.02 -11.04 -12.20
N VAL A 60 -7.12 -11.80 -11.55
CA VAL A 60 -6.87 -13.20 -11.89
C VAL A 60 -8.13 -14.05 -11.71
N ALA A 61 -8.87 -13.86 -10.62
CA ALA A 61 -10.12 -14.58 -10.38
C ALA A 61 -11.16 -14.30 -11.47
N VAL A 62 -11.34 -13.02 -11.85
CA VAL A 62 -12.25 -12.62 -12.93
C VAL A 62 -11.82 -13.21 -14.27
N ALA A 63 -10.52 -13.19 -14.57
CA ALA A 63 -9.98 -13.79 -15.80
C ALA A 63 -10.23 -15.30 -15.84
N LEU A 64 -9.99 -16.02 -14.74
CA LEU A 64 -10.26 -17.45 -14.63
C LEU A 64 -11.75 -17.77 -14.78
N LEU A 65 -12.63 -16.98 -14.16
CA LEU A 65 -14.07 -17.10 -14.30
C LEU A 65 -14.50 -16.88 -15.76
N THR A 66 -13.94 -15.86 -16.42
CA THR A 66 -14.23 -15.56 -17.82
C THR A 66 -13.83 -16.74 -18.71
N VAL A 67 -12.61 -17.25 -18.56
CA VAL A 67 -12.11 -18.40 -19.34
C VAL A 67 -12.93 -19.67 -19.08
N ARG A 68 -13.40 -19.88 -17.85
CA ARG A 68 -14.23 -21.06 -17.52
C ARG A 68 -15.68 -20.94 -17.97
N LEU A 69 -16.27 -19.77 -17.80
CA LEU A 69 -17.72 -19.58 -17.92
C LEU A 69 -18.14 -19.14 -19.32
N VAL A 70 -17.26 -18.48 -20.08
CA VAL A 70 -17.51 -18.12 -21.48
C VAL A 70 -17.34 -19.38 -22.34
N PRO A 71 -18.42 -19.99 -22.87
CA PRO A 71 -18.30 -21.09 -23.81
C PRO A 71 -17.62 -20.56 -25.06
N ARG A 72 -16.67 -21.33 -25.61
CA ARG A 72 -15.86 -20.98 -26.80
C ARG A 72 -16.65 -20.71 -28.09
N GLY A 73 -17.99 -20.69 -28.02
CA GLY A 73 -18.92 -20.55 -29.15
C GLY A 73 -19.82 -19.32 -29.10
N PHE A 74 -19.54 -18.29 -28.29
CA PHE A 74 -20.27 -17.01 -28.36
C PHE A 74 -20.09 -16.38 -29.75
N ARG A 75 -21.03 -16.66 -30.66
CA ARG A 75 -21.21 -15.92 -31.91
C ARG A 75 -21.97 -14.64 -31.57
N THR A 76 -21.33 -13.48 -31.69
CA THR A 76 -22.02 -12.19 -31.71
C THR A 76 -22.89 -12.13 -32.96
N THR A 77 -24.16 -12.49 -32.84
CA THR A 77 -25.14 -12.24 -33.90
C THR A 77 -25.48 -10.75 -33.87
N GLY A 78 -24.62 -9.92 -34.48
CA GLY A 78 -24.98 -8.57 -34.86
C GLY A 78 -25.90 -8.65 -36.07
N SER A 79 -27.22 -8.63 -35.86
CA SER A 79 -28.17 -8.43 -36.96
C SER A 79 -28.32 -6.93 -37.21
N ARG A 80 -27.98 -6.55 -38.43
CA ARG A 80 -28.08 -5.22 -39.03
C ARG A 80 -29.54 -4.86 -39.33
#